data_AF-A0A2V9WQX5-F1
#
_entry.id   AF-A0A2V9WQX5-F1
#
_cell.length_a   1.000
_cell.length_b   1.000
_cell.length_c   1.000
_cell.angle_alpha   90.00
_cell.angle_beta   90.00
_cell.angle_gamma   90.00
#
_symmetry.space_group_name_H-M   'P 1'
#
loop_
_entity.id
_entity.type
_entity.pdbx_description
1 polymer ?
#
loop_
_entity_poly.entity_id
_entity_poly.type
_entity_poly.pdbx_seq_one_letter_code
_entity_poly.pdbx_strand_id
1 'polypeptide(L)'
;MDKIPCFLCGTLLGVRTDKNGKLYLICDSCGSQHFVRRLQGMERLKEMGRYFPQQTAQLAARMESLLQVQARLNEIDALKKEIQKLELAAGHIFRDQEKVRARDAVQKRVDALLAELERTAEDIHEEPGLKKTVAT
;
A
#
# COMPACT_ATOMS: atom_id res chain seq x y z
N MET A 1 16.59 14.76 10.16
CA MET A 1 17.82 14.02 9.81
C MET A 1 17.50 13.10 8.65
N ASP A 2 18.20 13.26 7.54
CA ASP A 2 17.96 12.48 6.34
C ASP A 2 18.34 11.00 6.60
N LYS A 3 17.43 10.08 6.27
CA LYS A 3 17.62 8.64 6.43
C LYS A 3 17.78 8.00 5.06
N ILE A 4 18.85 7.21 4.90
CA ILE A 4 19.18 6.55 3.64
C ILE A 4 19.27 5.05 3.89
N PRO A 5 18.60 4.21 3.08
CA PRO A 5 18.73 2.76 3.21
C PRO A 5 20.17 2.34 2.94
N CYS A 6 20.68 1.40 3.73
CA CYS A 6 21.94 0.72 3.46
C CYS A 6 21.88 0.09 2.06
N PHE A 7 22.92 0.30 1.25
CA PHE A 7 22.99 -0.22 -0.12
C PHE A 7 23.06 -1.75 -0.22
N LEU A 8 23.22 -2.45 0.92
CA LEU A 8 23.32 -3.90 0.99
C LEU A 8 22.05 -4.52 1.62
N CYS A 9 21.70 -4.09 2.85
CA CYS A 9 20.60 -4.67 3.62
C CYS A 9 19.35 -3.79 3.72
N GLY A 10 19.36 -2.58 3.18
CA GLY A 10 18.20 -1.68 3.22
C GLY A 10 17.90 -1.02 4.57
N THR A 11 18.62 -1.37 5.65
CA THR A 11 18.46 -0.74 6.97
C THR A 11 18.60 0.78 6.88
N LEU A 12 17.67 1.53 7.49
CA LEU A 12 17.71 3.00 7.45
C LEU A 12 18.88 3.54 8.27
N LEU A 13 19.84 4.15 7.58
CA LEU A 13 21.04 4.74 8.16
C LEU A 13 20.88 6.25 8.27
N GLY A 14 21.37 6.83 9.38
CA GLY A 14 21.51 8.27 9.50
C GLY A 14 22.73 8.77 8.74
N VAL A 15 22.57 9.84 7.96
CA VAL A 15 23.71 10.54 7.34
C VAL A 15 24.49 11.28 8.42
N ARG A 16 25.79 11.00 8.52
CA ARG A 16 26.71 11.62 9.48
C ARG A 16 27.68 12.55 8.76
N THR A 17 28.26 13.50 9.49
CA THR A 17 29.24 14.47 8.98
C THR A 17 30.53 14.36 9.78
N ASP A 18 31.67 14.28 9.10
CA ASP A 18 32.99 14.28 9.75
C ASP A 18 33.45 15.71 10.10
N LYS A 19 34.57 15.82 10.81
CA LYS A 19 35.16 17.12 11.22
C LYS A 19 35.51 18.06 10.06
N ASN A 20 35.63 17.52 8.84
CA ASN A 20 35.95 18.26 7.62
C ASN A 20 34.70 18.50 6.74
N GLY A 21 33.50 18.25 7.29
CA GLY A 21 32.24 18.42 6.56
C GLY A 21 31.92 17.31 5.57
N LYS A 22 32.65 16.18 5.55
CA LYS A 22 32.38 15.07 4.62
C LYS A 22 31.29 14.16 5.16
N LEU A 23 30.41 13.72 4.27
CA LEU A 23 29.31 12.85 4.64
C LEU A 23 29.73 11.39 4.65
N TYR A 24 29.22 10.64 5.63
CA TYR A 24 29.45 9.21 5.73
C TYR A 24 28.24 8.46 6.32
N LEU A 25 28.18 7.16 6.02
CA LEU A 25 27.14 6.22 6.46
C LEU A 25 27.82 4.97 7.03
N ILE A 26 27.27 4.44 8.12
CA ILE A 26 27.75 3.21 8.76
C ILE A 26 26.53 2.31 8.98
N CYS A 27 26.63 1.06 8.53
CA CYS A 27 25.65 0.02 8.79
C CYS A 27 26.26 -1.07 9.67
N ASP A 28 25.83 -1.13 10.94
CA ASP A 28 26.35 -2.11 11.89
C ASP A 28 25.91 -3.55 11.54
N SER A 29 24.71 -3.70 10.97
CA SER A 29 24.18 -5.01 10.53
C SER A 29 25.00 -5.62 9.40
N CYS A 30 25.37 -4.80 8.42
CA CYS A 30 26.13 -5.23 7.25
C CYS A 30 27.66 -5.05 7.42
N GLY A 31 28.11 -4.42 8.50
CA GLY A 31 29.52 -4.02 8.70
C GLY A 31 30.03 -3.00 7.67
N SER A 32 29.15 -2.38 6.87
CA SER A 32 29.54 -1.53 5.75
C SER A 32 29.74 -0.07 6.16
N GLN A 33 30.74 0.57 5.57
CA GLN A 33 31.01 2.00 5.75
C GLN A 33 31.16 2.68 4.39
N HIS A 34 30.43 3.77 4.18
CA HIS A 34 30.44 4.51 2.93
C HIS A 34 30.83 5.96 3.18
N PHE A 35 31.89 6.41 2.53
CA PHE A 35 32.41 7.78 2.66
C PHE A 35 32.23 8.55 1.35
N VAL A 36 31.50 9.67 1.41
CA VAL A 36 31.21 10.49 0.23
C VAL A 36 32.08 11.74 0.26
N ARG A 37 33.06 11.78 -0.64
CA ARG A 37 34.15 12.78 -0.59
C ARG A 37 33.94 13.99 -1.51
N ARG A 38 33.36 13.78 -2.69
CA ARG A 38 33.12 14.82 -3.70
C ARG A 38 31.86 15.62 -3.36
N LEU A 39 31.88 16.94 -3.60
CA LEU A 39 30.76 17.85 -3.32
C LEU A 39 29.47 17.38 -4.00
N GLN A 40 29.54 17.09 -5.30
CA GLN A 40 28.43 16.55 -6.08
C GLN A 40 27.84 15.25 -5.47
N GLY A 41 28.70 14.38 -4.95
CA GLY A 41 28.24 13.16 -4.28
C GLY A 41 27.48 13.46 -3.00
N MET A 42 27.94 14.45 -2.22
CA MET A 42 27.28 14.86 -0.98
C MET A 42 25.93 15.55 -1.23
N GLU A 43 25.82 16.34 -2.29
CA GLU A 43 24.56 16.96 -2.72
C GLU A 43 23.54 15.89 -3.13
N ARG A 44 23.94 14.95 -4.00
CA ARG A 44 23.10 13.80 -4.39
C ARG A 44 22.68 12.96 -3.19
N LEU A 45 23.56 12.76 -2.22
CA LEU A 45 23.24 12.01 -1.01
C LEU A 45 22.13 12.70 -0.20
N LYS A 46 22.18 14.03 -0.07
CA LYS A 46 21.13 14.82 0.60
C LYS A 46 19.80 14.74 -0.15
N GLU A 47 19.83 14.81 -1.47
CA GLU A 47 18.63 14.64 -2.30
C GLU A 47 18.00 13.25 -2.12
N MET A 48 18.82 12.19 -2.16
CA MET A 48 18.38 10.81 -1.93
C MET A 48 17.71 10.65 -0.56
N GLY A 49 18.29 11.25 0.48
CA GLY A 49 17.74 11.19 1.83
C GLY A 49 16.36 11.83 2.01
N ARG A 50 15.95 12.73 1.09
CA ARG A 50 14.58 13.28 1.02
C ARG A 50 13.67 12.41 0.15
N TYR A 51 14.21 11.88 -0.94
CA TYR A 51 13.47 11.10 -1.91
C TYR A 51 12.99 9.75 -1.36
N PHE A 52 13.86 9.00 -0.65
CA PHE A 52 13.50 7.67 -0.15
C PHE A 52 12.34 7.68 0.83
N PRO A 53 12.32 8.50 1.91
CA PRO A 53 11.18 8.54 2.82
C PRO A 53 9.87 8.86 2.12
N GLN A 54 9.88 9.79 1.15
CA GLN A 54 8.68 10.16 0.40
C GLN A 54 8.16 8.99 -0.46
N GLN A 55 9.04 8.33 -1.21
CA GLN A 55 8.66 7.18 -2.02
C GLN A 55 8.20 5.99 -1.18
N THR A 56 8.89 5.70 -0.08
CA THR A 56 8.49 4.62 0.84
C THR A 56 7.13 4.91 1.47
N ALA A 57 6.86 6.17 1.85
CA ALA A 57 5.54 6.56 2.37
C ALA A 57 4.43 6.41 1.31
N GLN A 58 4.69 6.84 0.07
CA GLN A 58 3.73 6.67 -1.04
C GLN A 58 3.46 5.19 -1.33
N LEU A 59 4.49 4.35 -1.34
CA LEU A 59 4.34 2.92 -1.54
C LEU A 59 3.56 2.28 -0.39
N ALA A 60 3.85 2.66 0.85
CA ALA A 60 3.12 2.18 2.03
C ALA A 60 1.63 2.53 1.97
N ALA A 61 1.30 3.78 1.61
CA ALA A 61 -0.08 4.22 1.43
C ALA A 61 -0.80 3.40 0.33
N ARG A 62 -0.14 3.17 -0.82
CA ARG A 62 -0.69 2.33 -1.89
C ARG A 62 -0.90 0.88 -1.45
N MET A 63 0.03 0.31 -0.68
CA MET A 63 -0.12 -1.03 -0.11
C MET A 63 -1.29 -1.11 0.86
N GLU A 64 -1.49 -0.09 1.70
CA GLU A 64 -2.64 -0.01 2.59
C GLU A 64 -3.96 -0.01 1.81
N SER A 65 -4.05 0.81 0.75
CA SER A 65 -5.21 0.81 -0.15
C SER A 65 -5.47 -0.57 -0.78
N LEU A 66 -4.42 -1.26 -1.25
CA LEU A 66 -4.55 -2.61 -1.80
C LEU A 66 -5.05 -3.63 -0.77
N LEU A 67 -4.53 -3.55 0.46
CA LEU A 67 -4.98 -4.43 1.56
C LEU A 67 -6.46 -4.18 1.92
N GLN A 68 -6.90 -2.91 1.88
CA GLN A 68 -8.31 -2.56 2.09
C GLN A 68 -9.21 -3.12 0.98
N VAL A 69 -8.80 -3.00 -0.28
CA VAL A 69 -9.52 -3.61 -1.43
C VAL A 69 -9.60 -5.12 -1.27
N GLN A 70 -8.48 -5.77 -0.91
CA GLN A 70 -8.44 -7.22 -0.68
C GLN A 70 -9.38 -7.65 0.47
N ALA A 71 -9.42 -6.88 1.56
CA ALA A 71 -10.33 -7.15 2.67
C ALA A 71 -11.80 -7.07 2.25
N ARG A 72 -12.18 -6.06 1.46
CA ARG A 72 -13.54 -5.92 0.92
C ARG A 72 -13.92 -7.06 -0.01
N LEU A 73 -13.00 -7.50 -0.87
CA LEU A 73 -13.24 -8.67 -1.74
C LEU A 73 -13.46 -9.96 -0.93
N ASN A 74 -12.67 -10.16 0.13
CA ASN A 74 -12.86 -11.30 1.04
C ASN A 74 -14.21 -11.24 1.77
N GLU A 75 -14.66 -10.04 2.19
CA GLU A 75 -15.98 -9.84 2.80
C GLU A 75 -17.09 -10.21 1.80
N ILE A 76 -16.99 -9.75 0.54
CA ILE A 76 -17.94 -10.10 -0.53
C ILE A 76 -18.00 -11.62 -0.74
N ASP A 77 -16.86 -12.29 -0.81
CA ASP A 77 -16.80 -13.75 -1.00
C ASP A 77 -17.43 -14.51 0.18
N ALA A 78 -17.25 -14.03 1.40
CA ALA A 78 -17.88 -14.60 2.59
C ALA A 78 -19.41 -14.43 2.56
N LEU A 79 -19.89 -13.22 2.25
CA LEU A 79 -21.32 -12.92 2.15
C LEU A 79 -22.00 -13.70 1.01
N LYS A 80 -21.33 -13.86 -0.14
CA LYS A 80 -21.83 -14.71 -1.23
C LYS A 80 -22.02 -16.17 -0.81
N LYS A 81 -21.09 -16.72 0.00
CA LYS A 81 -21.24 -18.07 0.56
C LYS A 81 -22.40 -18.13 1.56
N GLU A 82 -22.64 -17.07 2.33
CA GLU A 82 -23.78 -16.99 3.24
C GLU A 82 -25.12 -16.95 2.50
N ILE A 83 -25.20 -16.19 1.40
CA ILE A 83 -26.36 -16.18 0.50
C ILE A 83 -26.68 -17.59 0.01
N GLN A 84 -25.67 -18.32 -0.50
CA GLN A 84 -25.87 -19.70 -0.96
C GLN A 84 -26.40 -20.61 0.15
N LYS A 85 -25.90 -20.47 1.38
CA LYS A 85 -26.40 -21.23 2.54
C LYS A 85 -27.85 -20.88 2.86
N LEU A 86 -28.21 -19.60 2.83
CA LEU A 86 -29.58 -19.13 3.08
C LEU A 86 -30.54 -19.61 1.99
N GLU A 87 -30.12 -19.64 0.73
CA GLU A 87 -30.90 -20.17 -0.40
C GLU A 87 -31.16 -21.68 -0.24
N LEU A 88 -30.13 -22.45 0.13
CA LEU A 88 -30.29 -23.89 0.44
C LEU A 88 -31.23 -24.10 1.64
N ALA A 89 -31.06 -23.30 2.69
CA ALA A 89 -31.83 -23.41 3.93
C ALA A 89 -33.28 -22.90 3.82
N ALA A 90 -33.57 -22.01 2.86
CA ALA A 90 -34.90 -21.48 2.62
C ALA A 90 -35.88 -22.54 2.09
N GLY A 91 -35.37 -23.69 1.62
CA GLY A 91 -36.17 -24.82 1.15
C GLY A 91 -36.83 -24.58 -0.21
N HIS A 92 -36.96 -25.63 -1.01
CA HIS A 92 -37.56 -25.54 -2.35
C HIS A 92 -39.09 -25.70 -2.36
N ILE A 93 -39.68 -26.29 -1.33
CA ILE A 93 -41.12 -26.66 -1.29
C ILE A 93 -41.93 -25.72 -0.37
N PHE A 94 -41.40 -25.39 0.81
CA PHE A 94 -41.98 -24.39 1.71
C PHE A 94 -40.93 -23.30 1.95
N ARG A 95 -41.11 -22.17 1.26
CA ARG A 95 -40.15 -21.07 1.29
C ARG A 95 -40.21 -20.39 2.65
N ASP A 96 -39.13 -20.50 3.41
CA ASP A 96 -38.98 -19.79 4.67
C ASP A 96 -38.81 -18.28 4.39
N GLN A 97 -39.88 -17.52 4.62
CA GLN A 97 -39.94 -16.07 4.41
C GLN A 97 -38.93 -15.29 5.25
N GLU A 98 -38.50 -15.81 6.40
CA GLU A 98 -37.48 -15.18 7.23
C GLU A 98 -36.10 -15.34 6.58
N LYS A 99 -35.78 -16.54 6.10
CA LYS A 99 -34.51 -16.81 5.39
C LYS A 99 -34.40 -16.08 4.07
N VAL A 100 -35.51 -15.90 3.35
CA VAL A 100 -35.55 -15.06 2.14
C VAL A 100 -35.25 -13.60 2.48
N ARG A 101 -35.85 -13.05 3.54
CA ARG A 101 -35.57 -11.68 4.00
C ARG A 101 -34.11 -11.52 4.45
N ALA A 102 -33.56 -12.50 5.15
CA ALA A 102 -32.15 -12.51 5.54
C ALA A 102 -31.23 -12.52 4.32
N ARG A 103 -31.53 -13.35 3.31
CA ARG A 103 -30.79 -13.41 2.04
C ARG A 103 -30.79 -12.05 1.35
N ASP A 104 -31.95 -11.41 1.24
CA ASP A 104 -32.09 -10.10 0.59
C ASP A 104 -31.31 -9.01 1.32
N ALA A 105 -31.26 -9.05 2.66
CA ALA A 105 -30.46 -8.12 3.45
C ALA A 105 -28.95 -8.31 3.21
N VAL A 106 -28.49 -9.57 3.16
CA VAL A 106 -27.08 -9.90 2.88
C VAL A 106 -26.72 -9.51 1.44
N GLN A 107 -27.61 -9.73 0.47
CA GLN A 107 -27.41 -9.31 -0.93
C GLN A 107 -27.25 -7.78 -1.04
N LYS A 108 -28.09 -7.00 -0.36
CA LYS A 108 -27.94 -5.53 -0.32
C LYS A 108 -26.57 -5.09 0.20
N ARG A 109 -26.01 -5.81 1.18
CA ARG A 109 -24.67 -5.52 1.70
C ARG A 109 -23.59 -5.82 0.66
N VAL A 110 -23.71 -6.93 -0.08
CA VAL A 110 -22.80 -7.26 -1.20
C VAL A 110 -22.85 -6.16 -2.26
N ASP A 111 -24.05 -5.75 -2.67
CA ASP A 111 -24.22 -4.73 -3.70
C ASP A 111 -23.63 -3.37 -3.27
N ALA A 112 -23.80 -3.00 -1.99
CA ALA A 112 -23.21 -1.79 -1.43
C ALA A 112 -21.67 -1.83 -1.46
N LEU A 113 -21.07 -2.96 -1.09
CA LEU A 113 -19.61 -3.13 -1.11
C LEU A 113 -19.04 -3.12 -2.53
N LEU A 114 -19.74 -3.71 -3.50
CA LEU A 114 -19.36 -3.64 -4.91
C LEU A 114 -19.40 -2.19 -5.42
N ALA A 115 -20.46 -1.45 -5.11
CA ALA A 115 -20.57 -0.04 -5.48
C ALA A 115 -19.49 0.82 -4.80
N GLU A 116 -19.08 0.51 -3.56
CA GLU A 116 -17.94 1.16 -2.91
C GLU A 116 -16.62 0.90 -3.63
N LEU A 117 -16.40 -0.32 -4.12
CA LEU A 117 -15.22 -0.68 -4.90
C LEU A 117 -15.20 0.00 -6.27
N GLU A 118 -16.35 0.10 -6.96
CA GLU A 118 -16.48 0.79 -8.24
C GLU A 118 -16.13 2.29 -8.11
N ARG A 119 -16.68 2.98 -7.11
CA ARG A 119 -16.30 4.38 -6.82
C ARG A 119 -14.82 4.54 -6.53
N THR A 120 -14.25 3.60 -5.75
CA THR A 120 -12.81 3.61 -5.46
C THR A 120 -11.97 3.42 -6.73
N ALA A 121 -12.45 2.64 -7.71
CA ALA A 121 -11.78 2.47 -8.99
C ALA A 121 -11.85 3.74 -9.85
N GLU A 122 -13.00 4.42 -9.88
CA GLU A 122 -13.18 5.70 -10.57
C GLU A 122 -12.22 6.77 -10.02
N ASP A 123 -12.11 6.89 -8.69
CA ASP A 123 -11.19 7.82 -8.02
C ASP A 123 -9.71 7.55 -8.39
N ILE A 124 -9.33 6.29 -8.57
CA ILE A 124 -7.96 5.91 -8.99
C ILE A 124 -7.70 6.26 -10.46
N HIS A 125 -8.72 6.22 -11.32
CA HIS A 125 -8.59 6.55 -12.74
C HIS A 125 -8.54 8.07 -13.00
N GLU A 126 -9.05 8.89 -12.07
CA GLU A 126 -9.07 10.35 -12.20
C GLU A 126 -7.80 11.05 -11.70
N GLU A 127 -6.88 10.40 -10.95
CA GLU A 127 -5.60 11.01 -10.58
C GLU A 127 -4.68 11.24 -11.81
N PRO A 128 -4.41 12.50 -12.23
CA PRO A 128 -3.52 12.77 -13.35
C PRO A 128 -2.09 12.94 -12.83
N GLY A 129 -1.22 11.93 -12.93
CA GLY A 129 0.15 12.18 -12.48
C GLY A 129 1.19 11.05 -12.44
N LEU A 130 1.44 10.36 -13.56
CA LEU A 130 2.82 10.01 -13.89
C LEU A 130 3.18 10.68 -15.21
N LYS A 131 3.57 11.97 -15.14
CA LYS A 131 4.40 12.54 -16.21
C LYS A 131 5.61 11.64 -16.33
N LYS A 132 5.71 10.93 -17.45
CA LYS A 132 6.92 10.22 -17.86
C LYS A 132 8.04 11.26 -17.92
N THR A 133 8.83 11.41 -16.87
CA THR A 133 10.18 11.94 -17.00
C THR A 133 10.99 10.88 -17.73
N VAL A 134 10.84 10.86 -19.06
CA VAL A 134 11.87 10.31 -19.94
C VAL A 134 13.02 11.31 -19.87
N ALA A 135 14.00 10.99 -19.05
CA ALA A 135 15.30 11.64 -19.11
C ALA A 135 16.14 10.87 -20.13
N THR A 136 16.06 11.24 -21.41
CA THR A 136 17.20 11.41 -22.33
C THR A 136 16.73 12.00 -23.64
#